data_AF-X0X9G4-F1
#
_entry.id   AF-X0X9G4-F1
#
_cell.length_a   1.000
_cell.length_b   1.000
_cell.length_c   1.000
_cell.angle_alpha   90.00
_cell.angle_beta   90.00
_cell.angle_gamma   90.00
#
_symmetry.space_group_name_H-M   'P 1'
#
loop_
_entity.id
_entity.type
_entity.pdbx_description
1 polymer ?
#
loop_
_entity_poly.entity_id
_entity_poly.type
_entity_poly.pdbx_seq_one_letter_code
_entity_poly.pdbx_strand_id
1 'polypeptide(L)'
;LTLDMIPDHVKHVFAGHYHTHTEVNDKFTIVGAAMQHNWGDAGKPRGWLVYDTDTNEVEFIESNHPKFVRISFSEGLLRGFSEGLVRGNFVRIENPIGDISPCREKLMKEYGARTVEINPVSAQCEDVPIAPTDGLTARDALNKVKEGLDERRQEVAIEVVEGRYETPQPMGK
;
A
#
# COMPACT_ATOMS: atom_id res chain seq x y z
N LEU A 1 20.93 5.47 -0.22
CA LEU A 1 22.37 5.34 -0.48
C LEU A 1 22.56 5.35 -1.98
N THR A 2 23.39 6.24 -2.51
CA THR A 2 23.87 6.15 -3.88
C THR A 2 25.16 5.32 -3.91
N LEU A 3 25.47 4.68 -5.05
CA LEU A 3 26.53 3.67 -5.14
C LEU A 3 27.93 4.23 -4.85
N ASP A 4 28.14 5.49 -5.20
CA ASP A 4 29.34 6.27 -4.94
C ASP A 4 29.61 6.51 -3.44
N MET A 5 28.61 6.29 -2.59
CA MET A 5 28.77 6.41 -1.13
C MET A 5 29.29 5.13 -0.46
N ILE A 6 29.43 4.01 -1.20
CA ILE A 6 29.94 2.74 -0.65
C ILE A 6 31.47 2.73 -0.80
N PRO A 7 32.26 2.74 0.29
CA PRO A 7 33.72 2.72 0.20
C PRO A 7 34.25 1.44 -0.45
N ASP A 8 35.32 1.54 -1.24
CA ASP A 8 35.88 0.42 -2.01
C ASP A 8 36.29 -0.79 -1.15
N HIS A 9 36.73 -0.54 0.09
CA HIS A 9 37.16 -1.58 1.03
C HIS A 9 35.97 -2.35 1.65
N VAL A 10 34.73 -1.89 1.45
CA VAL A 10 33.54 -2.61 1.89
C VAL A 10 33.24 -3.69 0.87
N LYS A 11 33.22 -4.94 1.36
CA LYS A 11 32.91 -6.13 0.55
C LYS A 11 31.44 -6.14 0.13
N HIS A 12 30.54 -5.95 1.08
CA HIS A 12 29.10 -5.96 0.87
C HIS A 12 28.39 -5.06 1.87
N VAL A 13 27.28 -4.45 1.45
CA VAL A 13 26.39 -3.65 2.29
C VAL A 13 25.06 -4.38 2.44
N PHE A 14 24.59 -4.49 3.68
CA PHE A 14 23.27 -5.01 3.99
C PHE A 14 22.43 -3.90 4.61
N ALA A 15 21.28 -3.57 4.00
CA ALA A 15 20.35 -2.59 4.54
C ALA A 15 19.01 -3.21 4.96
N GLY A 16 18.43 -2.64 6.01
CA GLY A 16 17.07 -2.95 6.49
C GLY A 16 16.03 -1.94 6.01
N HIS A 17 15.01 -1.70 6.84
CA HIS A 17 13.88 -0.78 6.64
C HIS A 17 12.80 -1.26 5.65
N TYR A 18 13.19 -1.85 4.53
CA TYR A 18 12.23 -2.42 3.58
C TYR A 18 11.91 -3.88 3.91
N HIS A 19 10.66 -4.28 3.74
CA HIS A 19 10.22 -5.66 4.04
C HIS A 19 10.52 -6.65 2.91
N THR A 20 10.73 -6.16 1.69
CA THR A 20 10.98 -7.00 0.52
C THR A 20 12.47 -7.15 0.33
N HIS A 21 12.92 -8.40 0.25
CA HIS A 21 14.30 -8.70 -0.12
C HIS A 21 14.57 -8.22 -1.54
N THR A 22 15.69 -7.55 -1.75
CA THR A 22 16.10 -7.04 -3.06
C THR A 22 17.61 -6.99 -3.14
N GLU A 23 18.17 -7.68 -4.12
CA GLU A 23 19.52 -7.45 -4.58
C GLU A 23 19.53 -6.17 -5.41
N VAL A 24 20.18 -5.13 -4.88
CA VAL A 24 20.28 -3.84 -5.58
C VAL A 24 21.42 -3.90 -6.59
N ASN A 25 22.51 -4.57 -6.23
CA ASN A 25 23.66 -4.95 -7.07
C ASN A 25 24.56 -5.94 -6.31
N ASP A 26 25.67 -6.33 -6.93
CA ASP A 26 26.67 -7.28 -6.44
C ASP A 26 27.27 -6.95 -5.06
N LYS A 27 27.21 -5.68 -4.60
CA LYS A 27 27.75 -5.24 -3.30
C LYS A 27 26.68 -4.70 -2.36
N PHE A 28 25.41 -4.70 -2.74
CA PHE A 28 24.36 -4.08 -1.94
C PHE A 28 23.06 -4.87 -1.99
N THR A 29 22.65 -5.35 -0.82
CA THR A 29 21.42 -6.12 -0.64
C THR A 29 20.53 -5.49 0.43
N ILE A 30 19.25 -5.36 0.12
CA ILE A 30 18.20 -5.10 1.08
C ILE A 30 17.77 -6.46 1.65
N VAL A 31 17.93 -6.65 2.95
CA VAL A 31 17.71 -7.94 3.62
C VAL A 31 16.24 -8.36 3.55
N GLY A 32 15.32 -7.40 3.72
CA GLY A 32 13.90 -7.70 3.84
C GLY A 32 13.50 -8.05 5.28
N ALA A 33 12.24 -8.48 5.44
CA ALA A 33 11.70 -8.96 6.70
C ALA A 33 11.74 -10.50 6.78
N ALA A 34 11.95 -11.02 7.99
CA ALA A 34 12.00 -12.46 8.26
C ALA A 34 10.65 -13.16 8.11
N MET A 35 9.55 -12.43 8.24
CA MET A 35 8.18 -12.90 8.06
C MET A 35 7.31 -11.79 7.47
N GLN A 36 6.12 -12.13 7.01
CA GLN A 36 5.17 -11.13 6.54
C GLN A 36 4.55 -10.43 7.76
N HIS A 37 4.47 -9.10 7.75
CA HIS A 37 3.94 -8.32 8.89
C HIS A 37 2.51 -7.86 8.66
N ASN A 38 2.14 -7.60 7.40
CA ASN A 38 0.81 -7.17 7.03
C ASN A 38 0.39 -7.74 5.67
N TRP A 39 -0.87 -7.48 5.29
CA TRP A 39 -1.43 -7.95 4.03
C TRP A 39 -0.70 -7.41 2.78
N GLY A 40 -0.04 -6.25 2.86
CA GLY A 40 0.80 -5.69 1.78
C GLY A 40 2.09 -6.49 1.51
N ASP A 41 2.47 -7.37 2.43
CA ASP A 41 3.56 -8.33 2.26
C ASP A 41 3.11 -9.65 1.62
N ALA A 42 1.80 -9.88 1.46
CA ALA A 42 1.25 -11.11 0.91
C ALA A 42 1.84 -11.44 -0.47
N GLY A 43 2.13 -12.73 -0.69
CA GLY A 43 2.72 -13.22 -1.94
C GLY A 43 4.21 -12.88 -2.15
N LYS A 44 4.84 -12.10 -1.26
CA LYS A 44 6.28 -11.81 -1.36
C LYS A 44 7.07 -12.75 -0.45
N PRO A 45 8.24 -13.26 -0.92
CA PRO A 45 9.08 -14.13 -0.12
C PRO A 45 9.65 -13.37 1.09
N ARG A 46 9.79 -14.07 2.21
CA ARG A 46 10.30 -13.53 3.49
C ARG A 46 11.22 -14.57 4.09
N GLY A 47 12.30 -14.13 4.70
CA GLY A 47 13.38 -15.04 5.06
C GLY A 47 14.59 -14.31 5.60
N TRP A 48 15.73 -14.97 5.55
CA TRP A 48 17.01 -14.43 5.98
C TRP A 48 18.09 -14.71 4.94
N LEU A 49 19.22 -14.04 5.11
CA LEU A 49 20.38 -14.21 4.24
C LEU A 49 21.46 -15.01 4.96
N VAL A 50 22.12 -15.89 4.23
CA VAL A 50 23.40 -16.49 4.61
C VAL A 50 24.47 -15.84 3.74
N TYR A 51 25.48 -15.25 4.37
CA TYR A 51 26.59 -14.61 3.68
C TYR A 51 27.86 -15.42 3.90
N ASP A 52 28.44 -15.93 2.82
CA ASP A 52 29.73 -16.61 2.84
C ASP A 52 30.85 -15.57 2.79
N THR A 53 31.68 -15.52 3.83
CA THR A 53 32.74 -14.51 3.95
C THR A 53 33.98 -14.80 3.12
N ASP A 54 34.14 -16.04 2.65
CA ASP A 54 35.26 -16.50 1.84
C ASP A 54 34.98 -16.27 0.35
N THR A 55 33.76 -16.62 -0.12
CA THR A 55 33.34 -16.42 -1.52
C THR A 55 32.68 -15.05 -1.77
N ASN A 56 32.19 -14.40 -0.72
CA ASN A 56 31.33 -13.20 -0.76
C ASN A 56 29.97 -13.45 -1.42
N GLU A 57 29.51 -14.70 -1.46
CA GLU A 57 28.19 -15.05 -1.98
C GLU A 57 27.09 -14.83 -0.93
N VAL A 58 25.91 -14.42 -1.40
CA VAL A 58 24.71 -14.20 -0.59
C VAL A 58 23.64 -15.20 -1.01
N GLU A 59 23.18 -16.03 -0.09
CA GLU A 59 22.06 -16.96 -0.30
C GLU A 59 20.82 -16.49 0.47
N PHE A 60 19.67 -16.40 -0.19
CA PHE A 60 18.39 -16.14 0.46
C PHE A 60 17.69 -17.45 0.85
N ILE A 61 17.41 -17.61 2.14
CA ILE A 61 16.66 -18.73 2.69
C ILE A 61 15.24 -18.28 3.01
N GLU A 62 14.25 -18.79 2.28
CA GLU A 62 12.85 -18.48 2.54
C GLU A 62 12.37 -19.12 3.84
N SER A 63 11.71 -18.31 4.68
CA SER A 63 11.09 -18.76 5.92
C SER A 63 9.83 -19.60 5.65
N ASN A 64 9.57 -20.55 6.56
CA ASN A 64 8.35 -21.36 6.57
C ASN A 64 7.27 -20.81 7.53
N HIS A 65 7.40 -19.55 7.95
CA HIS A 65 6.43 -18.92 8.83
C HIS A 65 5.05 -18.78 8.16
N PRO A 66 3.96 -18.71 8.95
CA PRO A 66 2.63 -18.47 8.41
C PRO A 66 2.58 -17.24 7.51
N LYS A 67 1.99 -17.40 6.33
CA LYS A 67 1.87 -16.38 5.29
C LYS A 67 0.48 -15.76 5.30
N PHE A 68 0.38 -14.54 4.77
CA PHE A 68 -0.88 -13.91 4.39
C PHE A 68 -1.25 -14.34 2.97
N VAL A 69 -2.49 -14.81 2.84
CA VAL A 69 -3.04 -15.37 1.61
C VAL A 69 -4.29 -14.59 1.25
N ARG A 70 -4.29 -14.02 0.05
CA ARG A 70 -5.45 -13.31 -0.50
C ARG A 70 -6.16 -14.23 -1.48
N ILE A 71 -7.45 -14.42 -1.28
CA ILE A 71 -8.33 -15.13 -2.20
C ILE A 71 -9.49 -14.23 -2.57
N SER A 72 -10.04 -14.38 -3.76
CA SER A 72 -11.26 -13.66 -4.16
C SER A 72 -12.44 -14.61 -4.19
N PHE A 73 -13.64 -14.07 -3.98
CA PHE A 73 -14.88 -14.83 -4.07
C PHE A 73 -15.81 -14.17 -5.06
N SER A 74 -16.07 -14.85 -6.17
CA SER A 74 -17.02 -14.41 -7.18
C SER A 74 -17.79 -15.60 -7.75
N GLU A 75 -19.06 -15.38 -8.08
CA GLU A 75 -19.92 -16.40 -8.71
C GLU A 75 -20.02 -17.70 -7.88
N GLY A 76 -19.95 -17.60 -6.55
CA GLY A 76 -19.98 -18.77 -5.66
C GLY A 76 -18.67 -19.56 -5.58
N LEU A 77 -17.58 -19.08 -6.18
CA LEU A 77 -16.30 -19.78 -6.26
C LEU A 77 -15.18 -18.99 -5.60
N LEU A 78 -14.32 -19.70 -4.86
CA LEU A 78 -13.07 -19.16 -4.34
C LEU A 78 -11.98 -19.24 -5.42
N ARG A 79 -11.50 -18.09 -5.89
CA ARG A 79 -10.41 -17.97 -6.85
C ARG A 79 -9.09 -17.72 -6.12
N GLY A 80 -8.00 -18.30 -6.64
CA GLY A 80 -6.69 -18.28 -5.97
C GLY A 80 -6.60 -19.20 -4.75
N PHE A 81 -7.62 -20.03 -4.52
CA PHE A 81 -7.64 -21.02 -3.45
C PHE A 81 -6.80 -22.25 -3.81
N SER A 82 -5.96 -22.66 -2.87
CA SER A 82 -5.41 -24.01 -2.83
C SER A 82 -5.28 -24.45 -1.36
N GLU A 83 -5.51 -25.73 -1.10
CA GLU A 83 -5.49 -26.27 0.27
C GLU A 83 -4.12 -26.06 0.94
N GLY A 84 -3.03 -26.34 0.23
CA GLY A 84 -1.68 -26.15 0.74
C GLY A 84 -1.35 -24.69 1.06
N LEU A 85 -1.93 -23.74 0.32
CA LEU A 85 -1.74 -22.32 0.59
C LEU A 85 -2.58 -21.85 1.79
N VAL A 86 -3.77 -22.42 2.00
CA VAL A 86 -4.64 -22.03 3.12
C VAL A 86 -4.19 -22.64 4.45
N ARG A 87 -3.76 -23.89 4.43
CA ARG A 87 -3.44 -24.65 5.64
C ARG A 87 -2.33 -23.97 6.43
N GLY A 88 -2.63 -23.62 7.69
CA GLY A 88 -1.67 -23.01 8.61
C GLY A 88 -1.33 -21.55 8.31
N ASN A 89 -2.04 -20.89 7.40
CA ASN A 89 -1.81 -19.50 6.99
C ASN A 89 -2.99 -18.59 7.37
N PHE A 90 -2.79 -17.28 7.25
CA PHE A 90 -3.81 -16.25 7.47
C PHE A 90 -4.47 -15.91 6.15
N VAL A 91 -5.80 -16.04 6.07
CA VAL A 91 -6.54 -15.89 4.81
C VAL A 91 -7.38 -14.63 4.84
N ARG A 92 -7.36 -13.85 3.75
CA ARG A 92 -8.28 -12.74 3.52
C ARG A 92 -9.06 -13.00 2.25
N ILE A 93 -10.37 -12.90 2.36
CA ILE A 93 -11.25 -12.89 1.20
C ILE A 93 -11.47 -11.46 0.75
N GLU A 94 -11.02 -11.14 -0.45
CA GLU A 94 -11.09 -9.80 -1.03
C GLU A 94 -12.32 -9.65 -1.91
N ASN A 95 -13.05 -8.55 -1.69
CA ASN A 95 -14.21 -8.11 -2.48
C ASN A 95 -15.22 -9.24 -2.79
N PRO A 96 -15.75 -9.92 -1.76
CA PRO A 96 -16.66 -11.03 -1.98
C PRO A 96 -17.97 -10.55 -2.61
N ILE A 97 -18.38 -11.19 -3.71
CA ILE A 97 -19.68 -10.97 -4.34
C ILE A 97 -20.55 -12.21 -4.07
N GLY A 98 -21.59 -12.04 -3.25
CA GLY A 98 -22.54 -13.10 -2.87
C GLY A 98 -22.47 -13.48 -1.38
N ASP A 99 -23.18 -14.55 -1.00
CA ASP A 99 -23.16 -15.06 0.38
C ASP A 99 -21.86 -15.83 0.66
N ILE A 100 -21.07 -15.32 1.59
CA ILE A 100 -19.78 -15.90 1.98
C ILE A 100 -19.76 -16.54 3.37
N SER A 101 -20.91 -16.53 4.05
CA SER A 101 -21.08 -17.14 5.37
C SER A 101 -20.53 -18.57 5.46
N PRO A 102 -20.82 -19.48 4.51
CA PRO A 102 -20.30 -20.85 4.59
C PRO A 102 -18.79 -20.96 4.31
N CYS A 103 -18.22 -20.07 3.48
CA CYS A 103 -16.82 -20.15 3.09
C CYS A 103 -15.88 -19.91 4.27
N ARG A 104 -16.24 -18.96 5.15
CA ARG A 104 -15.41 -18.64 6.32
C ARG A 104 -15.24 -19.85 7.24
N GLU A 105 -16.34 -20.51 7.58
CA GLU A 105 -16.32 -21.69 8.45
C GLU A 105 -15.56 -22.84 7.79
N LYS A 106 -15.80 -23.08 6.50
CA LYS A 106 -15.11 -24.12 5.73
C LYS A 106 -13.59 -23.92 5.72
N LEU A 107 -13.12 -22.70 5.44
CA LEU A 107 -11.69 -22.37 5.42
C LEU A 107 -11.00 -22.59 6.77
N MET A 108 -11.68 -22.29 7.87
CA MET A 108 -11.12 -22.51 9.21
C MET A 108 -11.18 -23.98 9.63
N LYS A 109 -12.34 -24.63 9.51
CA LYS A 109 -12.58 -25.97 10.07
C LYS A 109 -12.05 -27.09 9.18
N GLU A 110 -12.25 -27.00 7.87
CA GLU A 110 -11.90 -28.08 6.93
C GLU A 110 -10.50 -27.89 6.35
N TYR A 111 -10.15 -26.66 5.95
CA TYR A 111 -8.89 -26.37 5.28
C TYR A 111 -7.77 -25.88 6.21
N GLY A 112 -8.07 -25.63 7.48
CA GLY A 112 -7.07 -25.33 8.51
C GLY A 112 -6.44 -23.93 8.41
N ALA A 113 -7.18 -22.94 7.91
CA ALA A 113 -6.77 -21.54 8.01
C ALA A 113 -6.63 -21.13 9.49
N ARG A 114 -5.58 -20.37 9.82
CA ARG A 114 -5.42 -19.83 11.20
C ARG A 114 -6.49 -18.79 11.50
N THR A 115 -6.72 -17.90 10.55
CA THR A 115 -7.78 -16.89 10.59
C THR A 115 -8.31 -16.65 9.19
N VAL A 116 -9.55 -16.19 9.11
CA VAL A 116 -10.19 -15.74 7.87
C VAL A 116 -10.77 -14.35 8.10
N GLU A 117 -10.22 -13.36 7.40
CA GLU A 117 -10.70 -11.98 7.35
C GLU A 117 -11.50 -11.78 6.06
N ILE A 118 -12.59 -11.02 6.14
CA ILE A 118 -13.37 -10.62 4.96
C ILE A 118 -13.14 -9.13 4.76
N ASN A 119 -12.57 -8.77 3.61
CA ASN A 119 -12.29 -7.38 3.25
C ASN A 119 -13.20 -6.98 2.07
N PRO A 120 -14.39 -6.43 2.34
CA PRO A 120 -15.19 -5.81 1.29
C PRO A 120 -14.47 -4.54 0.87
N VAL A 121 -13.81 -4.57 -0.29
CA VAL A 121 -13.40 -3.32 -0.92
C VAL A 121 -14.71 -2.69 -1.38
N SER A 122 -15.14 -1.60 -0.74
CA SER A 122 -16.16 -0.74 -1.31
C SER A 122 -15.75 -0.53 -2.76
N ALA A 123 -16.62 -0.88 -3.72
CA ALA A 123 -16.44 -0.45 -5.10
C ALA A 123 -15.91 0.99 -5.03
N GLN A 124 -14.81 1.27 -5.74
CA GLN A 124 -14.33 2.64 -5.88
C GLN A 124 -15.58 3.52 -5.97
N CYS A 125 -15.71 4.48 -5.06
CA CYS A 125 -16.77 5.46 -5.17
C CYS A 125 -16.66 5.97 -6.60
N GLU A 126 -17.55 5.52 -7.50
CA GLU A 126 -17.77 6.21 -8.75
C GLU A 126 -17.96 7.65 -8.30
N ASP A 127 -17.16 8.56 -8.85
CA ASP A 127 -17.22 9.98 -8.53
C ASP A 127 -18.70 10.34 -8.39
N VAL A 128 -19.18 10.58 -7.16
CA VAL A 128 -20.59 10.93 -6.98
C VAL A 128 -20.73 12.19 -7.82
N PRO A 129 -21.54 12.21 -8.90
CA PRO A 129 -21.70 13.42 -9.66
C PRO A 129 -22.24 14.44 -8.68
N ILE A 130 -21.41 15.43 -8.36
CA ILE A 130 -21.83 16.57 -7.56
C ILE A 130 -22.86 17.27 -8.44
N ALA A 131 -24.14 16.95 -8.24
CA ALA A 131 -25.20 17.71 -8.86
C ALA A 131 -25.00 19.16 -8.42
N PRO A 132 -24.88 20.11 -9.35
CA PRO A 132 -24.83 21.52 -8.97
C PRO A 132 -26.10 21.79 -8.16
N THR A 133 -25.93 22.12 -6.88
CA THR A 133 -27.05 22.58 -6.07
C THR A 133 -27.56 23.85 -6.71
N ASP A 134 -28.76 23.80 -7.28
CA ASP A 134 -29.47 24.98 -7.76
C ASP A 134 -29.48 26.03 -6.64
N GLY A 135 -28.77 27.14 -6.87
CA GLY A 135 -29.00 28.37 -6.10
C GLY A 135 -27.83 29.03 -5.40
N LEU A 136 -26.58 28.57 -5.55
CA LEU A 136 -25.41 29.34 -5.08
C LEU A 136 -24.36 29.41 -6.17
N THR A 137 -24.23 30.57 -6.81
CA THR A 137 -23.12 30.81 -7.74
C THR A 137 -21.82 30.90 -6.93
N ALA A 138 -20.68 30.61 -7.55
CA ALA A 138 -19.37 30.81 -6.91
C ALA A 138 -19.18 32.22 -6.34
N ARG A 139 -19.85 33.22 -6.93
CA ARG A 139 -19.90 34.60 -6.44
C ARG A 139 -20.70 34.77 -5.15
N ASP A 140 -21.79 34.02 -4.97
CA ASP A 140 -22.60 34.06 -3.75
C ASP A 140 -21.85 33.44 -2.56
N ALA A 141 -21.09 32.37 -2.81
CA ALA A 141 -20.19 31.79 -1.81
C ALA A 141 -19.04 32.75 -1.45
N LEU A 142 -18.47 33.45 -2.45
CA LEU A 142 -17.40 34.42 -2.24
C LEU A 142 -17.85 35.61 -1.38
N ASN A 143 -19.06 36.12 -1.60
CA ASN A 143 -19.60 37.24 -0.84
C ASN A 143 -19.80 36.90 0.66
N LYS A 144 -20.13 35.64 0.99
CA LYS A 144 -20.20 35.18 2.38
C LYS A 144 -18.82 35.05 3.05
N VAL A 145 -17.78 34.71 2.29
CA VAL A 145 -16.41 34.53 2.81
C VAL A 145 -15.68 35.87 2.99
N LYS A 146 -16.10 36.92 2.28
CA LYS A 146 -15.53 38.27 2.40
C LYS A 146 -15.79 38.94 3.75
N GLU A 147 -16.89 38.60 4.42
CA GLU A 147 -17.19 39.11 5.77
C GLU A 147 -16.17 38.58 6.79
N GLY A 148 -15.13 39.36 7.07
CA GLY A 148 -14.09 39.06 8.06
C GLY A 148 -12.67 38.88 7.51
N LEU A 149 -12.46 39.01 6.18
CA LEU A 149 -11.13 38.98 5.57
C LEU A 149 -10.57 40.40 5.37
N ASP A 150 -9.25 40.56 5.53
CA ASP A 150 -8.56 41.80 5.16
C ASP A 150 -8.58 42.03 3.64
N GLU A 151 -8.38 43.29 3.22
CA GLU A 151 -8.50 43.72 1.83
C GLU A 151 -7.65 42.89 0.87
N ARG A 152 -6.41 42.54 1.26
CA ARG A 152 -5.50 41.74 0.43
C ARG A 152 -6.01 40.32 0.25
N ARG A 153 -6.57 39.72 1.31
CA ARG A 153 -7.17 38.38 1.23
C ARG A 153 -8.46 38.37 0.44
N GLN A 154 -9.23 39.46 0.45
CA GLN A 154 -10.41 39.60 -0.38
C GLN A 154 -10.05 39.68 -1.87
N GLU A 155 -8.99 40.41 -2.23
CA GLU A 155 -8.50 40.50 -3.61
C GLU A 155 -8.00 39.15 -4.13
N VAL A 156 -7.15 38.47 -3.35
CA VAL A 156 -6.65 37.12 -3.72
C VAL A 156 -7.80 36.13 -3.91
N ALA A 157 -8.81 36.16 -3.04
CA ALA A 157 -9.97 35.28 -3.17
C ALA A 157 -10.75 35.53 -4.48
N ILE A 158 -10.88 36.79 -4.90
CA ILE A 158 -11.51 37.15 -6.19
C ILE A 158 -10.66 36.65 -7.36
N GLU A 159 -9.34 36.88 -7.33
CA GLU A 159 -8.45 36.42 -8.40
C GLU A 159 -8.45 34.90 -8.56
N VAL A 160 -8.50 34.15 -7.46
CA VAL A 160 -8.57 32.68 -7.49
C VAL A 160 -9.87 32.23 -8.15
N VAL A 161 -11.01 32.82 -7.77
CA VAL A 161 -12.32 32.45 -8.35
C VAL A 161 -12.42 32.83 -9.82
N GLU A 162 -11.83 33.96 -10.22
CA GLU A 162 -11.83 34.41 -11.61
C GLU A 162 -10.69 33.77 -12.44
N GLY A 163 -9.92 32.86 -11.85
CA GLY A 163 -8.85 32.10 -12.52
C GLY A 163 -7.64 32.94 -12.91
N ARG A 164 -7.45 34.11 -12.29
CA ARG A 164 -6.37 35.08 -12.57
C ARG A 164 -5.27 35.10 -11.52
N TYR A 165 -5.37 34.28 -10.48
CA TYR A 165 -4.37 34.26 -9.41
C TYR A 165 -3.09 33.54 -9.86
N GLU A 166 -1.98 34.28 -9.90
CA GLU A 166 -0.65 33.70 -10.09
C GLU A 166 0.05 33.56 -8.73
N THR A 167 0.55 32.36 -8.44
CA THR A 167 1.26 32.10 -7.18
C THR A 167 2.57 32.89 -7.16
N PRO A 168 2.80 33.78 -6.16
CA PRO A 168 4.03 34.53 -6.09
C PRO A 168 5.24 33.60 -6.00
N GLN A 169 6.19 33.77 -6.92
CA GLN A 169 7.45 33.01 -6.91
C GLN A 169 8.23 33.38 -5.64
N PRO A 170 8.77 32.40 -4.89
CA PRO A 170 9.55 32.68 -3.69
C PRO A 170 10.79 33.50 -4.09
N MET A 171 10.99 34.66 -3.47
CA MET A 171 12.22 35.43 -3.65
C MET A 171 13.39 34.58 -3.17
N GLY A 172 14.29 34.24 -4.10
CA GLY A 172 15.48 33.43 -3.83
C GLY A 172 16.28 33.97 -2.66
N LYS A 173 16.65 33.06 -1.75
CA LYS A 173 17.70 33.25 -0.76
C LYS A 173 18.91 32.43 -1.19
#